data_AF-A0A958SI12-F1
#
_entry.id   AF-A0A958SI12-F1
#
_cell.length_a   1.000
_cell.length_b   1.000
_cell.length_c   1.000
_cell.angle_alpha   90.00
_cell.angle_beta   90.00
_cell.angle_gamma   90.00
#
_symmetry.space_group_name_H-M   'P 1'
#
loop_
_entity.id
_entity.type
_entity.pdbx_description
1 polymer ?
#
loop_
_entity_poly.entity_id
_entity_poly.type
_entity_poly.pdbx_seq_one_letter_code
_entity_poly.pdbx_strand_id
1 'polypeptide(L)'
;MSRKTVREIRPFVSVFIIILALFSVVFVKMEVRRVGYSVLKQGRMYKRLTDKNRKLVTKYARITRSSRVNQLAMTKLTLTRAKRGQVIQMYGTKIALRQ
;
A
#
# COMPACT_ATOMS: atom_id res chain seq x y z
N MET A 1 -57.15 2.17 9.32
CA MET A 1 -56.82 0.84 8.76
C MET A 1 -57.43 -0.24 9.65
N SER A 2 -58.23 -1.16 9.10
CA SER A 2 -58.88 -2.21 9.90
C SER A 2 -57.87 -3.19 10.48
N ARG A 3 -58.06 -3.64 11.72
CA ARG A 3 -57.14 -4.57 12.42
C ARG A 3 -56.94 -5.90 11.66
N LYS A 4 -57.90 -6.29 10.81
CA LYS A 4 -57.78 -7.45 9.90
C LYS A 4 -56.67 -7.27 8.86
N THR A 5 -56.65 -6.11 8.19
CA THR A 5 -55.64 -5.77 7.17
C THR A 5 -54.22 -5.76 7.73
N VAL A 6 -54.03 -5.28 8.97
CA VAL A 6 -52.72 -5.27 9.63
C VAL A 6 -52.22 -6.70 9.92
N ARG A 7 -53.12 -7.64 10.23
CA ARG A 7 -52.75 -9.04 10.49
C ARG A 7 -52.34 -9.77 9.23
N GLU A 8 -52.93 -9.43 8.09
CA GLU A 8 -52.62 -10.01 6.77
C GLU A 8 -51.29 -9.51 6.20
N ILE A 9 -50.88 -8.26 6.50
CA ILE A 9 -49.64 -7.65 5.97
C ILE A 9 -48.38 -8.07 6.76
N ARG A 10 -48.50 -8.36 8.07
CA ARG A 10 -47.38 -8.79 8.93
C ARG A 10 -46.49 -9.91 8.35
N PRO A 11 -47.02 -11.01 7.80
CA PRO A 11 -46.17 -12.06 7.23
C PRO A 11 -45.33 -11.56 6.04
N PHE A 12 -45.90 -10.71 5.18
CA PHE A 12 -45.17 -10.12 4.05
C PHE A 12 -44.03 -9.22 4.52
N VAL A 13 -44.27 -8.38 5.52
CA VAL A 13 -43.23 -7.51 6.09
C VAL A 13 -42.13 -8.34 6.73
N SER A 14 -42.48 -9.41 7.45
CA SER A 14 -41.49 -10.32 8.05
C SER A 14 -40.59 -10.97 7.01
N VAL A 15 -41.16 -11.50 5.93
CA VAL A 15 -40.38 -12.10 4.83
C VAL A 15 -39.53 -11.05 4.13
N PHE A 16 -40.08 -9.86 3.90
CA PHE A 16 -39.34 -8.75 3.30
C PHE A 16 -38.12 -8.33 4.14
N ILE A 17 -38.26 -8.24 5.46
CA ILE A 17 -37.14 -7.94 6.36
C ILE A 17 -36.06 -9.03 6.30
N ILE A 18 -36.46 -10.31 6.25
CA ILE A 18 -35.50 -11.43 6.12
C ILE A 18 -34.73 -11.32 4.80
N ILE A 19 -35.44 -11.05 3.69
CA ILE A 19 -34.82 -10.88 2.38
C ILE A 19 -33.83 -9.70 2.42
N LEU A 20 -34.23 -8.54 2.94
CA LEU A 20 -33.35 -7.39 3.08
C LEU A 20 -32.12 -7.68 3.93
N ALA A 21 -32.28 -8.40 5.04
CA ALA A 21 -31.17 -8.79 5.88
C ALA A 21 -30.17 -9.68 5.13
N LEU A 22 -30.66 -10.68 4.39
CA LEU A 22 -29.81 -11.56 3.56
C LEU A 22 -29.06 -10.77 2.49
N PHE A 23 -29.75 -9.88 1.77
CA PHE A 23 -29.11 -9.01 0.79
C PHE A 23 -28.06 -8.11 1.45
N SER A 24 -28.38 -7.47 2.57
CA SER A 24 -27.45 -6.59 3.29
C SER A 24 -26.15 -7.30 3.63
N VAL A 25 -26.21 -8.54 4.13
CA VAL A 25 -25.01 -9.35 4.43
C VAL A 25 -24.17 -9.59 3.19
N VAL A 26 -24.78 -9.92 2.06
CA VAL A 26 -24.07 -10.15 0.79
C VAL A 26 -23.44 -8.85 0.29
N PHE A 27 -24.17 -7.73 0.33
CA PHE A 27 -23.65 -6.42 -0.07
C PHE A 27 -22.45 -6.00 0.78
N VAL A 28 -22.52 -6.16 2.11
CA VAL A 28 -21.40 -5.85 3.00
C VAL A 28 -20.18 -6.70 2.66
N LYS A 29 -20.35 -8.03 2.47
CA LYS A 29 -19.23 -8.92 2.08
C LYS A 29 -18.61 -8.52 0.74
N MET A 30 -19.44 -8.17 -0.24
CA MET A 30 -18.97 -7.71 -1.55
C MET A 30 -18.20 -6.40 -1.47
N GLU A 31 -18.69 -5.45 -0.66
CA GLU A 31 -18.06 -4.13 -0.53
C GLU A 31 -16.71 -4.21 0.17
N VAL A 32 -16.60 -4.99 1.25
CA VAL A 32 -15.31 -5.26 1.92
C VAL A 32 -14.29 -5.84 0.93
N ARG A 33 -14.72 -6.78 0.08
CA ARG A 33 -13.84 -7.38 -0.93
C ARG A 33 -13.43 -6.37 -2.01
N ARG A 34 -14.36 -5.55 -2.50
CA ARG A 34 -14.10 -4.47 -3.48
C ARG A 34 -13.08 -3.47 -2.94
N VAL A 35 -13.30 -2.96 -1.72
CA VAL A 35 -12.40 -2.02 -1.06
C VAL A 35 -11.03 -2.65 -0.83
N GLY A 36 -10.98 -3.90 -0.36
CA GLY A 36 -9.74 -4.64 -0.16
C GLY A 36 -8.89 -4.74 -1.44
N TYR A 37 -9.51 -5.03 -2.58
CA TYR A 37 -8.80 -5.03 -3.87
C TYR A 37 -8.34 -3.64 -4.32
N SER A 38 -9.14 -2.61 -4.06
CA SER A 38 -8.76 -1.23 -4.36
C SER A 38 -7.53 -0.81 -3.55
N VAL A 39 -7.55 -1.05 -2.23
CA VAL A 39 -6.44 -0.73 -1.33
C VAL A 39 -5.18 -1.51 -1.71
N LEU A 40 -5.29 -2.81 -2.02
CA LEU A 40 -4.15 -3.60 -2.48
C LEU A 40 -3.54 -3.02 -3.77
N LYS A 41 -4.38 -2.66 -4.74
CA LYS A 41 -3.94 -2.07 -6.01
C LYS A 41 -3.26 -0.72 -5.77
N GLN A 42 -3.86 0.15 -4.96
CA GLN A 42 -3.31 1.45 -4.60
C GLN A 42 -1.99 1.32 -3.85
N GLY A 43 -1.87 0.40 -2.89
CA GLY A 43 -0.63 0.14 -2.17
C GLY A 43 0.50 -0.32 -3.09
N ARG A 44 0.22 -1.20 -4.05
CA ARG A 44 1.19 -1.61 -5.09
C ARG A 44 1.60 -0.44 -5.98
N MET A 45 0.66 0.41 -6.38
CA MET A 45 0.94 1.60 -7.19
C MET A 45 1.79 2.63 -6.44
N TYR A 46 1.45 2.89 -5.18
CA TYR A 46 2.21 3.76 -4.30
C TYR A 46 3.65 3.28 -4.18
N LYS A 47 3.87 2.00 -3.86
CA LYS A 47 5.21 1.41 -3.77
C LYS A 47 6.02 1.61 -5.07
N ARG A 48 5.42 1.33 -6.22
CA ARG A 48 6.07 1.54 -7.54
C ARG A 48 6.46 3.00 -7.76
N LEU A 49 5.60 3.95 -7.39
CA LEU A 49 5.89 5.39 -7.52
C LEU A 49 7.00 5.82 -6.56
N THR A 50 6.98 5.34 -5.32
CA THR A 50 8.05 5.60 -4.35
C THR A 50 9.39 5.07 -4.85
N ASP A 51 9.43 3.85 -5.38
CA ASP A 51 10.64 3.24 -5.92
C ASP A 51 11.15 3.98 -7.17
N LYS A 52 10.23 4.41 -8.05
CA LYS A 52 10.58 5.24 -9.21
C LYS A 52 11.18 6.57 -8.77
N ASN A 53 10.58 7.24 -7.78
CA ASN A 53 11.10 8.49 -7.23
C ASN A 53 12.50 8.29 -6.63
N ARG A 54 12.69 7.25 -5.81
CA ARG A 54 14.01 6.89 -5.25
C ARG A 54 15.07 6.72 -6.34
N LYS A 55 14.75 5.99 -7.42
CA LYS A 55 15.67 5.80 -8.56
C LYS A 55 16.00 7.12 -9.26
N LEU A 56 15.01 7.97 -9.50
CA LEU A 56 15.21 9.27 -10.15
C LEU A 56 16.06 10.21 -9.29
N VAL A 57 15.81 10.26 -7.98
CA VAL A 57 16.60 11.03 -7.03
C VAL A 57 18.06 10.57 -7.02
N THR A 58 18.30 9.26 -6.98
CA THR A 58 19.67 8.70 -7.06
C THR A 58 20.34 9.03 -8.39
N LYS A 59 19.62 8.91 -9.52
CA LYS A 59 20.13 9.24 -10.86
C LYS A 59 20.49 10.74 -10.97
N TYR A 60 19.61 11.61 -10.48
CA TYR A 60 19.84 13.05 -10.45
C TYR A 60 21.06 13.40 -9.59
N ALA A 61 21.15 12.86 -8.37
CA ALA A 61 22.29 13.09 -7.49
C ALA A 61 23.62 12.65 -8.14
N ARG A 62 23.62 11.52 -8.89
CA ARG A 62 24.80 11.03 -9.63
C ARG A 62 25.24 11.98 -10.74
N ILE A 63 24.29 12.64 -11.42
CA ILE A 63 24.58 13.55 -12.55
C ILE A 63 25.02 14.94 -12.05
N THR A 64 24.43 15.46 -10.98
CA THR A 64 24.65 16.86 -10.57
C THR A 64 25.95 17.10 -9.77
N ARG A 65 26.28 16.25 -8.79
CA ARG A 65 27.57 16.28 -8.04
C ARG A 65 27.65 15.15 -7.02
N SER A 66 28.80 14.50 -6.89
CA SER A 66 29.05 13.43 -5.90
C SER A 66 28.82 13.86 -4.44
N SER A 67 29.00 15.15 -4.13
CA SER A 67 28.70 15.71 -2.80
C SER A 67 27.22 15.60 -2.41
N ARG A 68 26.30 15.73 -3.39
CA ARG A 68 24.86 15.58 -3.14
C ARG A 68 24.46 14.12 -2.94
N VAL A 69 25.16 13.17 -3.57
CA VAL A 69 24.98 11.73 -3.31
C VAL A 69 25.35 11.40 -1.86
N ASN A 70 26.48 11.93 -1.38
CA ASN A 70 26.90 11.76 0.02
C ASN A 70 25.90 12.36 1.01
N GLN A 71 25.39 13.57 0.74
CA GLN A 71 24.39 14.20 1.58
C GLN A 71 23.07 13.41 1.60
N LEU A 72 22.64 12.88 0.46
CA LEU A 72 21.46 12.02 0.37
C LEU A 72 21.65 10.69 1.13
N ALA A 73 22.83 10.08 1.01
CA ALA A 73 23.19 8.85 1.71
C ALA A 73 23.19 9.05 3.23
N MET A 74 23.74 10.16 3.73
CA MET A 74 23.79 10.45 5.17
C MET A 74 22.43 10.84 5.76
N THR A 75 21.59 11.57 5.01
CA THR A 75 20.31 12.12 5.54
C THR A 75 19.09 11.22 5.34
N LYS A 76 19.02 10.47 4.24
CA LYS A 76 17.83 9.67 3.87
C LYS A 76 18.04 8.16 3.97
N LEU A 77 19.29 7.71 3.95
CA LEU A 77 19.64 6.29 3.99
C LEU A 77 20.42 5.90 5.25
N THR A 78 20.72 6.86 6.13
CA THR A 78 21.51 6.66 7.35
C THR A 78 22.85 5.96 7.09
N LEU A 79 23.37 6.10 5.88
CA LEU A 79 24.63 5.49 5.47
C LEU A 79 25.77 6.35 6.00
N THR A 80 26.55 5.80 6.93
CA THR A 80 27.80 6.40 7.38
C THR A 80 28.88 6.26 6.32
N ARG A 81 29.76 7.26 6.18
CA ARG A 81 30.96 7.13 5.34
C ARG A 81 31.76 5.89 5.79
N ALA A 82 32.20 5.10 4.81
CA ALA A 82 33.06 3.95 5.07
C ALA A 82 34.36 4.41 5.74
N LYS A 83 34.70 3.83 6.89
CA LYS A 83 35.96 4.08 7.59
C LYS A 83 37.06 3.16 7.04
N ARG A 84 38.32 3.62 7.09
CA ARG A 84 39.49 2.82 6.68
C ARG A 84 39.54 1.56 7.58
N GLY A 85 39.53 0.37 6.97
CA GLY A 85 39.48 -0.92 7.68
C GLY A 85 38.08 -1.48 7.97
N GLN A 86 37.01 -0.81 7.55
CA GLN A 86 35.65 -1.33 7.69
C GLN A 86 35.38 -2.47 6.69
N VAL A 87 35.01 -3.64 7.19
CA VAL A 87 34.60 -4.78 6.35
C VAL A 87 33.17 -4.54 5.86
N ILE A 88 33.01 -4.37 4.55
CA ILE A 88 31.70 -4.22 3.90
C ILE A 88 31.30 -5.59 3.35
N GLN A 89 30.26 -6.20 3.93
CA GLN A 89 29.73 -7.47 3.44
C GLN A 89 28.91 -7.23 2.18
N MET A 90 29.50 -7.52 1.02
CA MET A 90 28.82 -7.43 -0.27
C MET A 90 28.18 -8.78 -0.63
N TYR A 91 26.85 -8.83 -0.70
CA TYR A 91 26.13 -9.95 -1.31
C TYR A 91 25.94 -9.68 -2.81
N GLY A 92 26.71 -10.36 -3.66
CA GLY A 92 26.56 -10.32 -5.13
C GLY A 92 27.50 -9.38 -5.89
N THR A 93 27.67 -9.66 -7.18
CA THR A 93 28.83 -9.36 -8.06
C THR A 93 29.19 -7.88 -8.27
N LYS A 94 30.35 -7.49 -7.71
CA LYS A 94 31.13 -6.23 -7.89
C LYS A 94 30.50 -5.01 -7.20
N ILE A 95 31.23 -4.25 -6.38
CA ILE A 95 32.27 -3.29 -6.76
C ILE A 95 33.38 -3.27 -5.70
N ALA A 96 34.62 -3.53 -6.13
CA ALA A 96 35.82 -3.21 -5.38
C ALA A 96 36.11 -1.70 -5.48
N LEU A 97 36.41 -1.07 -4.35
CA LEU A 97 37.23 0.14 -4.36
C LEU A 97 38.43 -0.13 -3.46
N ARG A 98 39.56 -0.40 -4.12
CA ARG A 98 40.90 -0.36 -3.57
C ARG A 98 41.54 0.91 -4.09
N GLN A 99 41.84 1.84 -3.19
CA GLN A 99 43.07 2.65 -3.15
C GLN A 99 43.38 2.93 -1.69
#